data_AF-A0A7V0MY75-F1
#
_entry.id   AF-A0A7V0MY75-F1
#
_cell.length_a   1.000
_cell.length_b   1.000
_cell.length_c   1.000
_cell.angle_alpha   90.00
_cell.angle_beta   90.00
_cell.angle_gamma   90.00
#
_symmetry.space_group_name_H-M   'P 1'
#
loop_
_entity.id
_entity.type
_entity.pdbx_description
1 polymer ?
#
loop_
_entity_poly.entity_id
_entity_poly.type
_entity_poly.pdbx_seq_one_letter_code
_entity_poly.pdbx_strand_id
1 'polypeptide(L)' 'TQPISDSLAAQAIYLISRNLRKAVWTGDDIQARENMAVASNLAGMAIAQAGAGAAL' A
#
# COMPACT_ATOMS: atom_id res chain seq x y z
N THR A 1 2.11 4.07 19.33
CA THR A 1 1.01 3.49 18.51
C THR A 1 0.24 4.64 17.91
N GLN A 2 0.21 4.72 16.58
CA GLN A 2 -0.42 5.82 15.86
C GLN A 2 -1.62 5.26 15.09
N PRO A 3 -2.84 5.30 15.66
CA PRO A 3 -3.98 4.54 15.15
C PRO A 3 -4.37 4.91 13.71
N ILE A 4 -4.14 6.17 13.31
CA ILE A 4 -4.36 6.62 11.93
C ILE A 4 -3.38 5.93 10.98
N SER A 5 -2.08 5.94 11.30
CA SER A 5 -1.08 5.26 10.48
C SER A 5 -1.30 3.75 10.41
N ASP A 6 -1.66 3.12 11.54
CA ASP A 6 -1.92 1.69 11.60
C ASP A 6 -3.07 1.29 10.66
N SER A 7 -4.14 2.09 10.58
CA SER A 7 -5.25 1.86 9.65
C SER A 7 -4.86 2.06 8.18
N LEU A 8 -4.04 3.08 7.88
CA LEU A 8 -3.54 3.34 6.54
C LEU A 8 -2.61 2.21 6.06
N ALA A 9 -1.73 1.74 6.95
CA ALA A 9 -0.82 0.62 6.69
C ALA A 9 -1.59 -0.68 6.45
N ALA A 10 -2.58 -0.99 7.29
CA ALA A 10 -3.42 -2.18 7.13
C ALA A 10 -4.16 -2.18 5.78
N GLN A 11 -4.71 -1.04 5.38
CA GLN A 11 -5.40 -0.88 4.10
C GLN A 11 -4.44 -1.00 2.91
N ALA A 12 -3.24 -0.42 3.02
CA ALA A 12 -2.20 -0.55 2.00
C ALA A 12 -1.77 -2.01 1.79
N ILE A 13 -1.52 -2.75 2.88
CA ILE A 13 -1.15 -4.18 2.84
C ILE A 13 -2.27 -5.00 2.20
N TYR A 14 -3.54 -4.73 2.55
CA TYR A 14 -4.68 -5.40 1.96
C TYR A 14 -4.75 -5.21 0.44
N LEU A 15 -4.60 -3.97 -0.03
CA LEU A 15 -4.65 -3.67 -1.47
C LEU A 15 -3.45 -4.26 -2.23
N ILE A 16 -2.24 -4.19 -1.66
CA ILE A 16 -1.03 -4.79 -2.27
C ILE A 16 -1.20 -6.31 -2.39
N SER A 17 -1.61 -6.99 -1.32
CA SER A 17 -1.75 -8.45 -1.31
C SER A 17 -2.77 -8.97 -2.34
N ARG A 18 -3.83 -8.19 -2.61
CA ARG A 18 -4.88 -8.53 -3.58
C ARG A 18 -4.50 -8.24 -5.04
N ASN A 19 -3.65 -7.23 -5.30
CA ASN A 19 -3.44 -6.70 -6.64
C ASN A 19 -2.02 -6.86 -7.18
N LEU A 20 -1.01 -7.08 -6.33
CA LEU A 20 0.39 -7.14 -6.77
C LEU A 20 0.65 -8.23 -7.82
N ARG A 21 0.14 -9.44 -7.60
CA ARG A 21 0.33 -10.55 -8.57
C ARG A 21 -0.35 -10.25 -9.91
N LYS A 22 -1.54 -9.64 -9.87
CA LYS A 22 -2.29 -9.27 -11.09
C LYS A 22 -1.55 -8.18 -11.86
N ALA A 23 -1.10 -7.13 -11.17
CA ALA A 23 -0.36 -6.03 -11.79
C ALA A 23 0.99 -6.46 -12.39
N VAL A 24 1.65 -7.50 -11.83
CA VAL A 24 2.92 -8.04 -12.36
C VAL A 24 2.68 -9.01 -13.52
N TRP A 25 1.71 -9.91 -13.39
CA TRP A 25 1.44 -10.94 -14.42
C TRP A 25 0.67 -10.39 -15.62
N THR A 26 -0.19 -9.40 -15.39
CA THR A 26 -1.05 -8.76 -16.40
C THR A 26 -0.88 -7.25 -16.27
N GLY A 27 0.19 -6.73 -16.89
CA GLY A 27 0.53 -5.30 -16.84
C GLY A 27 -0.54 -4.36 -17.42
N ASP A 28 -1.42 -4.88 -18.26
CA ASP A 28 -2.55 -4.14 -18.86
C ASP A 28 -3.80 -4.13 -17.96
N ASP A 29 -3.78 -4.79 -16.80
CA ASP A 29 -4.85 -4.70 -15.81
C ASP A 29 -4.77 -3.34 -15.11
N ILE A 30 -5.42 -2.34 -15.73
CA ILE A 30 -5.48 -0.96 -15.24
C ILE A 30 -6.04 -0.90 -13.82
N GLN A 31 -7.05 -1.71 -13.51
CA GLN A 31 -7.67 -1.70 -12.19
C GLN A 31 -6.70 -2.23 -11.11
N ALA A 32 -5.93 -3.29 -11.42
CA ALA A 32 -4.89 -3.77 -10.51
C ALA A 32 -3.79 -2.71 -10.32
N ARG A 33 -3.39 -2.00 -11.38
CA ARG A 33 -2.38 -0.92 -11.29
C ARG A 33 -2.88 0.29 -10.51
N GLU A 34 -4.12 0.71 -10.70
CA GLU A 34 -4.75 1.77 -9.92
C GLU A 34 -4.80 1.41 -8.42
N ASN A 35 -5.22 0.19 -8.10
CA ASN A 35 -5.25 -0.29 -6.72
C ASN A 35 -3.84 -0.32 -6.10
N MET A 36 -2.82 -0.68 -6.87
CA MET A 36 -1.42 -0.64 -6.43
C MET A 36 -0.92 0.80 -6.20
N ALA A 37 -1.33 1.75 -7.04
CA ALA A 37 -1.00 3.17 -6.88
C ALA A 37 -1.66 3.76 -5.62
N VAL A 38 -2.94 3.48 -5.40
CA VAL A 38 -3.66 3.86 -4.17
C VAL A 38 -2.98 3.25 -2.95
N ALA A 39 -2.61 1.96 -3.00
CA ALA A 39 -1.93 1.31 -1.89
C ALA A 39 -0.57 1.94 -1.59
N SER A 40 0.19 2.31 -2.62
CA SER A 40 1.49 3.00 -2.48
C SER A 40 1.32 4.38 -1.84
N ASN A 41 0.28 5.12 -2.20
CA ASN A 41 -0.03 6.41 -1.58
C ASN A 41 -0.42 6.25 -0.10
N LEU A 42 -1.29 5.27 0.22
CA LEU A 42 -1.67 4.98 1.61
C LEU A 42 -0.48 4.55 2.45
N ALA A 43 0.42 3.72 1.89
CA ALA A 43 1.67 3.34 2.55
C ALA A 43 2.57 4.55 2.79
N GLY A 44 2.70 5.46 1.82
CA GLY A 44 3.44 6.71 1.97
C GLY A 44 2.88 7.61 3.08
N MET A 45 1.55 7.76 3.15
CA MET A 45 0.87 8.48 4.23
C MET A 45 1.06 7.81 5.60
N ALA A 46 0.98 6.47 5.64
CA ALA A 46 1.23 5.70 6.84
C ALA A 46 2.67 5.93 7.34
N ILE A 47 3.66 5.87 6.45
CA ILE A 47 5.08 6.12 6.78
C ILE A 47 5.28 7.58 7.22
N ALA A 48 4.67 8.55 6.54
CA ALA A 48 4.77 9.96 6.91
C ALA A 48 4.22 10.23 8.31
N GLN A 49 3.13 9.53 8.68
CA GLN A 49 2.49 9.69 9.98
C GLN A 49 3.20 8.88 11.07
N ALA A 50 3.46 7.58 10.84
CA ALA A 50 4.15 6.70 11.80
C ALA A 50 5.65 7.02 11.99
N GLY A 51 6.25 7.68 11.00
CA GLY A 51 7.69 7.63 10.76
C GLY A 51 8.05 6.35 10.00
N ALA A 52 9.05 6.43 9.12
CA ALA A 52 9.71 5.22 8.64
C ALA A 52 10.42 4.62 9.86
N GLY A 53 9.84 3.57 10.45
CA GLY A 53 10.63 2.63 11.25
C GLY A 53 11.63 2.04 10.29
N ALA A 54 12.77 2.72 10.13
CA ALA A 54 13.86 2.29 9.29
C ALA A 54 14.13 0.84 9.65
N ALA A 55 14.16 -0.01 8.63
CA ALA A 55 14.59 -1.38 8.77
C ALA A 55 15.93 -1.40 9.50
N LEU A 56 15.90 -1.75 10.80
CA LEU A 56 16.92 -2.36 11.65
C LEU A 56 16.38 -2.44 13.09
#